data_AF-A0A917HES2-F1
#
_entry.id   AF-A0A917HES2-F1
#
_cell.length_a   1.000
_cell.length_b   1.000
_cell.length_c   1.000
_cell.angle_alpha   90.00
_cell.angle_beta   90.00
_cell.angle_gamma   90.00
#
_symmetry.space_group_name_H-M   'P 1'
#
loop_
_entity.id
_entity.type
_entity.pdbx_description
1 polymer ?
#
loop_
_entity_poly.entity_id
_entity_poly.type
_entity_poly.pdbx_seq_one_letter_code
_entity_poly.pdbx_strand_id
1 'polypeptide(L)'
;MRYGLSCGLARGLWAGLLTAGLATGILGCHGKAEPSITGVPSEQPTVLAAKGAAAIASICSRQSFATAKAGVIAGETKLREDVFEMRDPVSYTVIPYRLGATVRLETMLRQQAAAPGHPNDQAQCMRDFADHLKGLSDPLVAAAKNQDQVDVLAFKDAEKEAQQEIESQEEIEKDTK
;
A
#
# COMPACT_ATOMS: atom_id res chain seq x y z
N MET A 1 -59.62 -16.45 -32.81
CA MET A 1 -60.66 -15.93 -31.90
C MET A 1 -60.43 -16.48 -30.50
N ARG A 2 -60.55 -15.58 -29.51
CA ARG A 2 -60.68 -15.80 -28.05
C ARG A 2 -59.41 -16.01 -27.21
N TYR A 3 -59.06 -14.88 -26.58
CA TYR A 3 -58.30 -14.64 -25.36
C TYR A 3 -58.76 -15.48 -24.16
N GLY A 4 -57.86 -15.67 -23.20
CA GLY A 4 -58.16 -16.19 -21.87
C GLY A 4 -57.13 -15.71 -20.83
N LEU A 5 -57.24 -14.44 -20.42
CA LEU A 5 -56.64 -13.88 -19.21
C LEU A 5 -57.44 -14.37 -17.98
N SER A 6 -56.75 -14.68 -16.89
CA SER A 6 -57.31 -14.78 -15.53
C SER A 6 -56.25 -14.18 -14.59
N CYS A 7 -56.32 -12.91 -14.20
CA CYS A 7 -57.13 -12.31 -13.12
C CYS A 7 -57.04 -13.06 -11.78
N GLY A 8 -56.08 -12.65 -10.95
CA GLY A 8 -55.95 -13.07 -9.56
C GLY A 8 -55.29 -12.00 -8.70
N LEU A 9 -56.12 -11.13 -8.12
CA LEU A 9 -55.94 -10.38 -6.87
C LEU A 9 -54.76 -9.39 -6.75
N ALA A 10 -55.08 -8.13 -7.07
CA ALA A 10 -54.53 -6.96 -6.39
C ALA A 10 -55.40 -6.61 -5.17
N ARG A 11 -54.77 -6.38 -4.00
CA ARG A 11 -55.08 -5.34 -2.98
C ARG A 11 -54.54 -5.73 -1.61
N GLY A 12 -53.59 -4.95 -1.09
CA GLY A 12 -53.10 -5.07 0.28
C GLY A 12 -52.07 -4.01 0.65
N LEU A 13 -52.56 -2.79 0.90
CA LEU A 13 -52.01 -1.78 1.82
C LEU A 13 -50.61 -1.19 1.55
N TRP A 14 -50.62 -0.10 0.80
CA TRP A 14 -49.81 1.09 1.10
C TRP A 14 -50.21 1.68 2.46
N ALA A 15 -49.25 1.98 3.34
CA ALA A 15 -49.12 3.21 4.16
C ALA A 15 -48.44 2.97 5.52
N GLY A 16 -47.33 3.69 5.75
CA GLY A 16 -46.62 3.79 7.04
C GLY A 16 -45.20 3.21 6.94
N LEU A 17 -44.09 3.92 7.14
CA LEU A 17 -43.81 5.21 7.76
C LEU A 17 -42.65 5.86 7.00
N LEU A 18 -42.86 7.08 6.51
CA LEU A 18 -41.78 8.08 6.40
C LEU A 18 -41.52 8.66 7.80
N THR A 19 -40.32 9.21 7.98
CA THR A 19 -39.80 10.00 9.13
C THR A 19 -39.22 9.23 10.33
N ALA A 20 -37.90 9.03 10.32
CA ALA A 20 -36.96 9.54 11.34
C ALA A 20 -35.56 8.97 11.09
N GLY A 21 -34.56 9.83 10.89
CA GLY A 21 -33.16 9.38 10.82
C GLY A 21 -32.20 10.25 10.01
N LEU A 22 -32.48 11.55 9.84
CA LEU A 22 -31.43 12.52 9.50
C LEU A 22 -30.63 12.80 10.79
N ALA A 23 -29.31 12.93 10.66
CA ALA A 23 -28.30 13.29 11.67
C ALA A 23 -27.53 12.12 12.34
N THR A 24 -26.41 11.74 11.73
CA THR A 24 -25.15 11.65 12.48
C THR A 24 -24.09 12.45 11.73
N GLY A 25 -23.61 13.48 12.41
CA GLY A 25 -22.66 14.45 11.92
C GLY A 25 -21.22 13.96 11.94
N ILE A 26 -20.42 14.78 11.27
CA ILE A 26 -18.97 14.87 11.20
C ILE A 26 -18.31 14.58 12.56
N LEU A 27 -17.49 13.52 12.65
CA LEU A 27 -16.26 13.54 13.43
C LEU A 27 -15.36 12.35 13.07
N GLY A 28 -14.17 12.63 12.54
CA GLY A 28 -13.06 11.68 12.52
C GLY A 28 -12.41 11.51 11.15
N CYS A 29 -11.41 12.34 10.86
CA CYS A 29 -10.34 11.99 9.94
C CYS A 29 -9.64 10.72 10.43
N HIS A 30 -10.12 9.55 10.04
CA HIS A 30 -9.34 8.32 10.09
C HIS A 30 -8.93 7.96 8.67
N GLY A 31 -7.61 7.83 8.50
CA GLY A 31 -6.94 7.72 7.22
C GLY A 31 -7.55 6.68 6.30
N LYS A 32 -7.47 6.97 5.00
CA LYS A 32 -7.79 6.06 3.90
C LYS A 32 -7.22 4.67 4.22
N ALA A 33 -8.09 3.76 4.65
CA ALA A 33 -7.81 2.34 4.56
C ALA A 33 -7.79 2.03 3.06
N GLU A 34 -6.61 1.76 2.52
CA GLU A 34 -6.45 1.20 1.18
C GLU A 34 -7.40 -0.01 1.04
N PRO A 35 -7.96 -0.26 -0.17
CA PRO A 35 -8.75 -1.44 -0.42
C PRO A 35 -7.88 -2.68 -0.16
N SER A 36 -8.08 -3.31 0.99
CA SER A 36 -7.52 -4.61 1.30
C SER A 36 -8.21 -5.61 0.39
N ILE A 37 -7.44 -6.24 -0.50
CA ILE A 37 -7.92 -7.41 -1.25
C ILE A 37 -8.41 -8.42 -0.20
N THR A 38 -9.70 -8.74 -0.26
CA THR A 38 -10.37 -9.63 0.69
C THR A 38 -9.66 -10.99 0.71
N GLY A 39 -9.00 -11.32 1.83
CA GLY A 39 -8.42 -12.64 2.07
C GLY A 39 -6.94 -12.67 2.47
N VAL A 40 -6.19 -11.57 2.32
CA VAL A 40 -4.78 -11.52 2.77
C VAL A 40 -4.69 -10.68 4.04
N PRO A 41 -4.21 -11.25 5.18
CA PRO A 41 -3.96 -10.47 6.37
C PRO A 41 -2.95 -9.36 6.04
N SER A 42 -3.38 -8.09 6.13
CA SER A 42 -2.46 -6.95 6.03
C SER A 42 -1.64 -6.88 7.33
N GLU A 43 -0.65 -7.75 7.43
CA GLU A 43 0.28 -7.74 8.55
C GLU A 43 1.09 -6.44 8.56
N GLN A 44 1.35 -5.88 9.75
CA GLN A 44 2.08 -4.62 9.85
C GLN A 44 3.46 -4.74 9.16
N PRO A 45 3.90 -3.73 8.39
CA PRO A 45 5.15 -3.80 7.62
C PRO A 45 6.38 -4.19 8.45
N THR A 46 6.42 -3.80 9.72
CA THR A 46 7.50 -4.16 10.65
C THR A 46 7.53 -5.66 10.95
N VAL A 47 6.38 -6.25 11.25
CA VAL A 47 6.29 -7.66 11.66
C VAL A 47 6.55 -8.54 10.44
N LEU A 48 5.98 -8.17 9.30
CA LEU A 48 6.21 -8.87 8.03
C LEU A 48 7.68 -8.82 7.60
N ALA A 49 8.35 -7.67 7.73
CA ALA A 49 9.77 -7.55 7.47
C ALA A 49 10.63 -8.39 8.43
N ALA A 50 10.31 -8.39 9.72
CA ALA A 50 11.05 -9.20 10.70
C ALA A 50 10.93 -10.70 10.43
N LYS A 51 9.71 -11.18 10.12
CA LYS A 51 9.48 -12.57 9.70
C LYS A 51 10.25 -12.92 8.44
N GLY A 52 10.20 -12.06 7.42
CA GLY A 52 10.93 -12.25 6.17
C GLY A 52 12.44 -12.29 6.37
N ALA A 53 12.98 -11.41 7.20
CA ALA A 53 14.41 -11.38 7.49
C ALA A 53 14.85 -12.68 8.17
N ALA A 54 14.09 -13.16 9.17
CA ALA A 54 14.36 -14.43 9.83
C ALA A 54 14.28 -15.63 8.88
N ALA A 55 13.27 -15.66 8.00
CA ALA A 55 13.11 -16.71 6.98
C ALA A 55 14.30 -16.74 6.01
N ILE A 56 14.67 -15.58 5.46
CA ILE A 56 15.80 -15.46 4.53
C ILE A 56 17.12 -15.83 5.23
N ALA A 57 17.37 -15.32 6.43
CA ALA A 57 18.58 -15.66 7.19
C ALA A 57 18.68 -17.17 7.44
N SER A 58 17.56 -17.82 7.79
CA SER A 58 17.47 -19.27 7.98
C SER A 58 17.77 -20.04 6.69
N ILE A 59 17.31 -19.56 5.53
CA ILE A 59 17.57 -20.24 4.24
C ILE A 59 19.02 -20.01 3.79
N CYS A 60 19.53 -18.79 3.94
CA CYS A 60 20.93 -18.43 3.66
C CYS A 60 21.93 -19.21 4.53
N SER A 61 21.52 -19.75 5.68
CA SER A 61 22.39 -20.64 6.47
C SER A 61 22.69 -21.99 5.79
N ARG A 62 21.91 -22.35 4.74
CA ARG A 62 21.96 -23.66 4.08
C ARG A 62 22.15 -23.57 2.57
N GLN A 63 21.90 -22.41 1.96
CA GLN A 63 21.84 -22.26 0.52
C GLN A 63 22.50 -20.97 0.07
N SER A 64 23.03 -20.97 -1.16
CA SER A 64 23.47 -19.75 -1.82
C SER A 64 22.27 -18.87 -2.21
N PHE A 65 22.54 -17.60 -2.46
CA PHE A 65 21.53 -16.65 -2.92
C PHE A 65 20.75 -17.14 -4.15
N ALA A 66 21.43 -17.68 -5.16
CA ALA A 66 20.79 -18.12 -6.40
C ALA A 66 19.72 -19.20 -6.15
N THR A 67 20.02 -20.19 -5.33
CA THR A 67 19.08 -21.26 -4.97
C THR A 67 17.99 -20.75 -4.02
N ALA A 68 18.39 -19.99 -3.00
CA ALA A 68 17.46 -19.44 -2.02
C ALA A 68 16.43 -18.52 -2.68
N LYS A 69 16.85 -17.64 -3.59
CA LYS A 69 15.97 -16.71 -4.30
C LYS A 69 14.88 -17.46 -5.06
N ALA A 70 15.25 -18.50 -5.82
CA ALA A 70 14.30 -19.30 -6.60
C ALA A 70 13.27 -20.03 -5.72
N GLY A 71 13.64 -20.40 -4.49
CA GLY A 71 12.74 -21.06 -3.54
C GLY A 71 11.85 -20.11 -2.74
N VAL A 72 12.34 -18.89 -2.46
CA VAL A 72 11.71 -17.93 -1.55
C VAL A 72 10.89 -16.88 -2.27
N ILE A 73 11.36 -16.39 -3.42
CA ILE A 73 10.64 -15.36 -4.18
C ILE A 73 9.65 -16.06 -5.11
N ALA A 74 8.36 -15.84 -4.85
CA ALA A 74 7.27 -16.41 -5.65
C ALA A 74 6.95 -15.57 -6.90
N GLY A 75 7.18 -14.26 -6.82
CA GLY A 75 6.92 -13.32 -7.92
C GLY A 75 7.58 -11.96 -7.67
N GLU A 76 7.88 -11.23 -8.75
CA GLU A 76 8.40 -9.86 -8.72
C GLU A 76 7.48 -8.99 -9.59
N THR A 77 6.69 -8.15 -8.95
CA THR A 77 5.65 -7.33 -9.60
C THR A 77 6.12 -5.89 -9.84
N LYS A 78 7.07 -5.39 -9.03
CA LYS A 78 7.64 -4.03 -9.13
C LYS A 78 6.57 -2.94 -9.09
N LEU A 79 5.49 -3.15 -8.33
CA LEU A 79 4.46 -2.14 -8.05
C LEU A 79 4.60 -1.66 -6.61
N ARG A 80 4.00 -0.51 -6.26
CA ARG A 80 4.11 0.02 -4.88
C ARG A 80 3.32 -0.81 -3.88
N GLU A 81 2.17 -1.29 -4.35
CA GLU A 81 1.14 -2.03 -3.63
C GLU A 81 1.56 -3.49 -3.39
N ASP A 82 2.38 -4.00 -4.29
CA ASP A 82 3.03 -5.30 -4.21
C ASP A 82 4.33 -5.19 -5.02
N VAL A 83 5.47 -5.20 -4.34
CA VAL A 83 6.78 -5.10 -4.99
C VAL A 83 7.23 -6.48 -5.44
N PHE A 84 7.03 -7.46 -4.55
CA PHE A 84 7.36 -8.85 -4.76
C PHE A 84 6.56 -9.71 -3.80
N GLU A 85 6.44 -10.99 -4.13
CA GLU A 85 5.79 -11.99 -3.31
C GLU A 85 6.82 -12.96 -2.74
N MET A 86 6.71 -13.24 -1.45
CA MET A 86 7.58 -14.19 -0.76
C MET A 86 6.79 -15.41 -0.33
N ARG A 87 7.36 -16.60 -0.52
CA ARG A 87 6.84 -17.84 0.04
C ARG A 87 7.28 -17.98 1.49
N ASP A 88 6.33 -18.12 2.41
CA ASP A 88 6.64 -18.50 3.79
C ASP A 88 7.20 -19.93 3.81
N PRO A 89 8.43 -20.17 4.30
CA PRO A 89 9.02 -21.51 4.33
C PRO A 89 8.28 -22.51 5.23
N VAL A 90 7.42 -22.04 6.14
CA VAL A 90 6.66 -22.94 7.03
C VAL A 90 5.32 -23.31 6.42
N SER A 91 4.50 -22.33 6.06
CA SER A 91 3.14 -22.56 5.56
C SER A 91 3.05 -22.71 4.03
N TYR A 92 4.13 -22.41 3.30
CA TYR A 92 4.17 -22.31 1.83
C TYR A 92 3.20 -21.29 1.23
N THR A 93 2.54 -20.48 2.07
CA THR A 93 1.68 -19.39 1.63
C THR A 93 2.50 -18.31 0.94
N VAL A 94 1.92 -17.73 -0.09
CA VAL A 94 2.51 -16.61 -0.82
C VAL A 94 2.05 -15.32 -0.15
N ILE A 95 3.00 -14.50 0.27
CA ILE A 95 2.75 -13.28 1.04
C ILE A 95 3.28 -12.09 0.21
N PRO A 96 2.42 -11.12 -0.15
CA PRO A 96 2.83 -9.94 -0.90
C PRO A 96 3.59 -8.96 0.01
N TYR A 97 4.67 -8.39 -0.50
CA TYR A 97 5.48 -7.38 0.18
C TYR A 97 5.32 -6.03 -0.51
N ARG A 98 4.58 -5.12 0.14
CA ARG A 98 4.45 -3.73 -0.30
C ARG A 98 5.77 -2.96 -0.17
N LEU A 99 5.86 -1.77 -0.79
CA LEU A 99 7.07 -0.95 -0.77
C LEU A 99 7.63 -0.71 0.64
N GLY A 100 6.77 -0.31 1.59
CA GLY A 100 7.19 -0.05 2.96
C GLY A 100 7.74 -1.28 3.69
N ALA A 101 7.18 -2.47 3.45
CA ALA A 101 7.67 -3.71 4.03
C ALA A 101 8.98 -4.16 3.36
N THR A 102 9.10 -3.98 2.04
CA THR A 102 10.29 -4.33 1.25
C THR A 102 11.51 -3.51 1.69
N VAL A 103 11.39 -2.19 1.82
CA VAL A 103 12.49 -1.32 2.25
C VAL A 103 12.94 -1.65 3.69
N ARG A 104 11.98 -1.98 4.56
CA ARG A 104 12.30 -2.43 5.93
C ARG A 104 13.03 -3.76 5.94
N LEU A 105 12.55 -4.72 5.15
CA LEU A 105 13.19 -6.03 5.00
C LEU A 105 14.63 -5.89 4.49
N GLU A 106 14.85 -5.08 3.46
CA GLU A 106 16.19 -4.76 2.95
C GLU A 106 17.10 -4.26 4.09
N THR A 107 16.63 -3.27 4.84
CA THR A 107 17.39 -2.67 5.95
C THR A 107 17.75 -3.72 7.00
N MET A 108 16.79 -4.58 7.39
CA MET A 108 17.00 -5.64 8.36
C MET A 108 18.02 -6.67 7.86
N LEU A 109 17.96 -7.06 6.59
CA LEU A 109 18.92 -8.01 6.01
C LEU A 109 20.34 -7.44 5.99
N ARG A 110 20.51 -6.16 5.63
CA ARG A 110 21.82 -5.48 5.71
C ARG A 110 22.35 -5.45 7.14
N GLN A 111 21.50 -5.10 8.11
CA GLN A 111 21.87 -5.04 9.52
C GLN A 111 22.27 -6.41 10.07
N GLN A 112 21.49 -7.45 9.78
CA GLN A 112 21.80 -8.81 10.23
C GLN A 112 23.07 -9.35 9.55
N ALA A 113 23.26 -9.10 8.25
CA ALA A 113 24.48 -9.51 7.56
C ALA A 113 25.75 -8.83 8.10
N ALA A 114 25.61 -7.60 8.63
CA ALA A 114 26.70 -6.88 9.29
C ALA A 114 26.88 -7.28 10.78
N ALA A 115 25.91 -8.00 11.36
CA ALA A 115 25.99 -8.43 12.74
C ALA A 115 27.03 -9.55 12.91
N PRO A 116 27.77 -9.57 14.03
CA PRO A 116 28.68 -10.66 14.33
C PRO A 116 27.90 -11.96 14.57
N GLY A 117 28.47 -13.10 14.15
CA GLY A 117 27.93 -14.43 14.44
C GLY A 117 27.41 -15.20 13.21
N HIS A 118 27.33 -14.58 12.05
CA HIS A 118 27.03 -15.28 10.80
C HIS A 118 28.32 -15.69 10.07
N PRO A 119 28.40 -16.92 9.52
CA PRO A 119 29.44 -17.28 8.57
C PRO A 119 29.43 -16.33 7.36
N ASN A 120 30.60 -16.09 6.76
CA ASN A 120 30.76 -15.16 5.64
C ASN A 120 29.81 -15.45 4.48
N ASP A 121 29.61 -16.73 4.14
CA ASP A 121 28.73 -17.13 3.04
C ASP A 121 27.25 -16.84 3.35
N GLN A 122 26.82 -17.05 4.60
CA GLN A 122 25.48 -16.69 5.05
C GLN A 122 25.27 -15.17 4.99
N ALA A 123 26.22 -14.41 5.52
CA ALA A 123 26.18 -12.95 5.49
C ALA A 123 26.23 -12.40 4.06
N GLN A 124 26.95 -13.05 3.14
CA GLN A 124 26.95 -12.69 1.73
C GLN A 124 25.59 -12.97 1.08
N CYS A 125 25.00 -14.16 1.29
CA CYS A 125 23.66 -14.47 0.79
C CYS A 125 22.61 -13.44 1.25
N MET A 126 22.67 -13.02 2.52
CA MET A 126 21.76 -12.01 3.07
C MET A 126 21.97 -10.62 2.43
N ARG A 127 23.23 -10.24 2.15
CA ARG A 127 23.56 -9.02 1.41
C ARG A 127 23.04 -9.07 -0.02
N ASP A 128 23.22 -10.18 -0.72
CA ASP A 128 22.74 -10.36 -2.09
C ASP A 128 21.20 -10.27 -2.15
N PHE A 129 20.49 -10.81 -1.16
CA PHE A 129 19.05 -10.60 -1.03
C PHE A 129 18.70 -9.13 -0.82
N ALA A 130 19.40 -8.43 0.07
CA ALA A 130 19.15 -7.01 0.29
C ALA A 130 19.39 -6.18 -0.99
N ASP A 131 20.46 -6.46 -1.73
CA ASP A 131 20.77 -5.78 -2.98
C ASP A 131 19.76 -6.10 -4.09
N HIS A 132 19.27 -7.34 -4.14
CA HIS A 132 18.17 -7.71 -5.04
C HIS A 132 16.89 -6.94 -4.71
N LEU A 133 16.47 -6.90 -3.44
CA LEU A 133 15.28 -6.16 -3.00
C LEU A 133 15.42 -4.66 -3.25
N LYS A 134 16.62 -4.11 -3.07
CA LYS A 134 16.94 -2.73 -3.42
C LYS A 134 16.69 -2.44 -4.90
N GLY A 135 17.11 -3.35 -5.78
CA GLY A 135 16.85 -3.23 -7.22
C GLY A 135 15.36 -3.19 -7.58
N LEU A 136 14.49 -3.74 -6.73
CA LEU A 136 13.03 -3.67 -6.90
C LEU A 136 12.43 -2.40 -6.28
N SER A 137 12.95 -1.94 -5.14
CA SER A 137 12.38 -0.84 -4.35
C SER A 137 12.87 0.55 -4.79
N ASP A 138 14.15 0.70 -5.17
CA ASP A 138 14.76 1.99 -5.51
C ASP A 138 14.00 2.77 -6.59
N PRO A 139 13.60 2.16 -7.73
CA PRO A 139 12.83 2.86 -8.75
C PRO A 139 11.49 3.39 -8.23
N LEU A 140 10.86 2.65 -7.32
CA LEU A 140 9.55 2.99 -6.75
C LEU A 140 9.67 4.10 -5.70
N VAL A 141 10.73 4.07 -4.88
CA VAL A 141 11.03 5.17 -3.95
C VAL A 141 11.35 6.45 -4.71
N ALA A 142 12.14 6.36 -5.79
CA ALA A 142 12.45 7.52 -6.63
C ALA A 142 11.19 8.10 -7.28
N ALA A 143 10.33 7.24 -7.85
CA ALA A 143 9.06 7.67 -8.44
C ALA A 143 8.14 8.34 -7.41
N ALA A 144 8.03 7.77 -6.20
CA ALA A 144 7.22 8.35 -5.12
C ALA A 144 7.72 9.74 -4.70
N LYS A 145 9.05 9.91 -4.54
CA LYS A 145 9.64 11.21 -4.21
C LYS A 145 9.39 12.28 -5.27
N ASN A 146 9.44 11.90 -6.54
CA ASN A 146 9.16 12.82 -7.63
C ASN A 146 7.69 13.25 -7.64
N GLN A 147 6.77 12.32 -7.38
CA GLN A 147 5.34 12.63 -7.26
C GLN A 147 5.07 13.60 -6.10
N ASP A 148 5.63 13.33 -4.91
CA ASP A 148 5.47 14.21 -3.76
C ASP A 148 5.99 15.63 -4.02
N GLN A 149 7.09 15.76 -4.79
CA GLN A 149 7.61 17.07 -5.19
C GLN A 149 6.69 17.81 -6.17
N VAL A 150 6.12 17.11 -7.15
CA VAL A 150 5.16 17.69 -8.09
C VAL A 150 3.92 18.17 -7.35
N ASP A 151 3.41 17.38 -6.41
CA ASP A 151 2.25 17.75 -5.60
C ASP A 151 2.54 19.00 -4.76
N VAL A 152 3.69 19.06 -4.08
CA VAL A 152 4.09 20.23 -3.28
C VAL A 152 4.23 21.49 -4.16
N LEU A 153 4.78 21.35 -5.37
CA LEU A 153 4.88 22.48 -6.30
C LEU A 153 3.49 22.94 -6.77
N ALA A 154 2.61 22.00 -7.14
CA ALA A 154 1.25 22.32 -7.54
C ALA A 154 0.45 23.02 -6.42
N PHE A 155 0.61 22.60 -5.16
CA PHE A 155 -0.01 23.28 -4.02
C PHE A 155 0.52 24.70 -3.82
N LYS A 156 1.83 24.93 -3.98
CA LYS A 156 2.41 26.27 -3.88
C LYS A 156 1.95 27.20 -5.00
N ASP A 157 1.82 26.69 -6.21
CA ASP A 157 1.31 27.46 -7.34
C ASP A 157 -0.16 27.84 -7.12
N ALA A 158 -0.99 26.90 -6.65
CA ALA A 158 -2.38 27.17 -6.29
C ALA A 158 -2.52 28.19 -5.15
N GLU A 159 -1.66 28.12 -4.13
CA GLU A 159 -1.63 29.10 -3.03
C GLU A 159 -1.26 30.50 -3.53
N LYS A 160 -0.30 30.58 -4.45
CA LYS A 160 0.11 31.84 -5.07
C LYS A 160 -1.00 32.45 -5.93
N GLU A 161 -1.69 31.64 -6.72
CA GLU A 161 -2.84 32.09 -7.53
C GLU A 161 -3.98 32.59 -6.63
N ALA A 162 -4.30 31.87 -5.56
CA ALA A 162 -5.31 32.30 -4.58
C ALA A 162 -4.93 33.63 -3.90
N GLN A 163 -3.66 33.82 -3.56
CA GLN A 163 -3.17 35.07 -2.96
C GLN A 163 -3.32 36.25 -3.93
N GLN A 164 -3.00 36.05 -5.21
CA GLN A 164 -3.14 37.08 -6.25
C GLN A 164 -4.61 37.45 -6.51
N GLU A 165 -5.51 36.46 -6.44
CA GLU A 165 -6.95 36.72 -6.56
C GLU A 165 -7.47 37.58 -5.40
N ILE A 166 -7.02 37.32 -4.18
CA ILE A 166 -7.37 38.12 -2.99
C ILE A 166 -6.84 39.55 -3.12
N GLU A 167 -5.57 39.73 -3.48
CA GLU A 167 -4.96 41.05 -3.69
C GLU A 167 -5.69 41.84 -4.79
N SER A 168 -6.02 41.18 -5.90
CA SER A 168 -6.76 41.84 -7.00
C SER A 168 -8.17 42.27 -6.59
N GLN A 169 -8.86 41.49 -5.76
CA GLN A 169 -10.19 41.87 -5.25
C GLN A 169 -10.09 43.03 -4.25
N GLU A 170 -9.08 43.04 -3.37
CA GLU A 170 -8.85 44.13 -2.44
C GLU A 170 -8.45 45.45 -3.14
N GLU A 171 -7.74 45.39 -4.25
CA GLU A 171 -7.40 46.56 -5.08
C GLU A 171 -8.64 47.13 -5.79
N ILE A 172 -9.49 46.27 -6.35
CA ILE A 172 -10.74 46.69 -6.99
C ILE A 172 -11.70 47.33 -5.97
N GLU A 173 -11.77 46.81 -4.74
CA GLU A 173 -12.63 47.36 -3.68
C GLU A 173 -12.16 48.74 -3.18
N LYS A 174 -10.85 49.02 -3.23
CA LYS A 174 -10.27 50.32 -2.85
C LYS A 174 -10.47 51.42 -3.89
N ASP A 175 -10.43 51.09 -5.18
CA ASP A 175 -10.62 52.06 -6.26
C ASP A 175 -12.09 52.46 -6.48
N THR A 176 -13.04 51.73 -5.88
CA THR A 176 -14.48 51.97 -6.06
C THR A 176 -15.09 52.84 -4.93
N LYS A 177 -14.27 53.37 -4.02
CA LYS A 177 -14.72 54.14 -2.83
C LYS A 177 -14.20 55.57 -2.82
#